data_AF-A0A1A2XRF9-F1
#
_entry.id   AF-A0A1A2XRF9-F1
#
_cell.length_a   1.000
_cell.length_b   1.000
_cell.length_c   1.000
_cell.angle_alpha   90.00
_cell.angle_beta   90.00
_cell.angle_gamma   90.00
#
_symmetry.space_group_name_H-M   'P 1'
#
loop_
_entity.id
_entity.type
_entity.pdbx_description
1 polymer ?
#
loop_
_entity_poly.entity_id
_entity_poly.type
_entity_poly.pdbx_seq_one_letter_code
_entity_poly.pdbx_strand_id
1 'polypeptide(L)'
;MLGEVAGFVRDRIRQRAGLIPTGYSWSFVLLVDGCMVVSLVASALQRTRADMPASAAAALLALAPLALFFAAGVKFLPGLVWATSFAATAILLFATSTPVDGDLAPALLVVTLGAFAALGPSLYGPLALVSAVALLAAASALHRLDALPLYLGMAAMGWLVGILTRIQAQLLVTQQELQADLAEHAAADERRRIAREVHDVIAHSLSITLLHVTGARHALQQDRDVDDAVDALTDAERLGRQAMADIRRTVGLLEDGPAGTAPEPAIADLADLIADYAQAGLKVTLRSEGSSDPVSAATGLALYRIAQESLANIAKHAPESKATVALTVSPATALLSIVNEMPVAVASASRDGRGLAGMRQRVELLGGTIDAGPCPQGWSVRAEIPLTDPGSRLRRCPL
;
A
#
# COMPACT_ATOMS: atom_id res chain seq x y z
N MET A 1 36.85 -16.92 30.52
CA MET A 1 35.69 -17.64 31.11
C MET A 1 34.34 -16.94 30.91
N LEU A 2 33.96 -15.88 31.65
CA LEU A 2 32.60 -15.28 31.50
C LEU A 2 32.31 -14.77 30.07
N GLY A 3 33.30 -14.17 29.39
CA GLY A 3 33.15 -13.69 28.01
C GLY A 3 33.06 -14.80 26.95
N GLU A 4 33.75 -15.92 27.14
CA GLU A 4 33.73 -17.06 26.21
C GLU A 4 32.43 -17.85 26.34
N VAL A 5 31.90 -18.00 27.56
CA VAL A 5 30.57 -18.58 27.80
C VAL A 5 29.48 -17.69 27.20
N ALA A 6 29.58 -16.37 27.34
CA ALA A 6 28.64 -15.43 26.72
C ALA A 6 28.67 -15.47 25.18
N GLY A 7 29.86 -15.65 24.58
CA GLY A 7 30.02 -15.83 23.14
C GLY A 7 29.41 -17.14 22.64
N PHE A 8 29.71 -18.25 23.30
CA PHE A 8 29.16 -19.56 22.97
C PHE A 8 27.63 -19.60 23.06
N VAL A 9 27.05 -19.00 24.11
CA VAL A 9 25.60 -18.90 24.28
C VAL A 9 24.98 -18.05 23.17
N ARG A 10 25.60 -16.93 22.79
CA ARG A 10 25.10 -16.06 21.71
C ARG A 10 25.07 -16.76 20.36
N ASP A 11 26.10 -17.53 20.03
CA ASP A 11 26.16 -18.27 18.77
C ASP A 11 25.17 -19.45 18.75
N ARG A 12 24.98 -20.13 19.88
CA ARG A 12 23.96 -21.18 20.03
C ARG A 12 22.55 -20.62 19.86
N ILE A 13 22.28 -19.45 20.44
CA ILE A 13 21.00 -18.71 20.31
C ILE A 13 20.76 -18.35 18.83
N ARG A 14 21.77 -17.81 18.13
CA ARG A 14 21.64 -17.49 16.70
C ARG A 14 21.36 -18.72 15.85
N GLN A 15 22.09 -19.82 16.06
CA GLN A 15 21.90 -21.07 15.32
C GLN A 15 20.53 -21.69 15.55
N ARG A 16 19.91 -21.47 16.71
CA ARG A 16 18.61 -22.05 17.08
C ARG A 16 17.43 -21.11 16.89
N ALA A 17 17.67 -19.87 16.45
CA ALA A 17 16.62 -18.89 16.21
C ALA A 17 15.58 -19.39 15.19
N GLY A 18 16.00 -20.20 14.21
CA GLY A 18 15.08 -20.80 13.22
C GLY A 18 14.23 -21.95 13.75
N LEU A 19 14.40 -22.38 15.01
CA LEU A 19 13.57 -23.41 15.65
C LEU A 19 12.39 -22.82 16.44
N ILE A 20 12.36 -21.50 16.63
CA ILE A 20 11.27 -20.80 17.32
C ILE A 20 10.11 -20.59 16.33
N PRO A 21 8.85 -20.89 16.71
CA PRO A 21 7.70 -20.63 15.85
C PRO A 21 7.58 -19.15 15.47
N THR A 22 7.12 -18.89 14.24
CA THR A 22 6.86 -17.54 13.74
C THR A 22 5.89 -16.79 14.65
N GLY A 23 6.20 -15.53 14.96
CA GLY A 23 5.42 -14.69 15.88
C GLY A 23 5.93 -14.69 17.34
N TYR A 24 6.93 -15.51 17.67
CA TYR A 24 7.54 -15.55 19.01
C TYR A 24 8.99 -15.07 19.01
N SER A 25 9.39 -14.37 20.09
CA SER A 25 10.73 -13.83 20.27
C SER A 25 11.58 -14.66 21.23
N TRP A 26 12.90 -14.47 21.18
CA TRP A 26 13.81 -15.02 22.19
C TRP A 26 13.54 -14.52 23.60
N SER A 27 13.02 -13.30 23.74
CA SER A 27 12.63 -12.76 25.05
C SER A 27 11.49 -13.56 25.68
N PHE A 28 10.54 -14.06 24.88
CA PHE A 28 9.47 -14.92 25.37
C PHE A 28 10.01 -16.25 25.91
N VAL A 29 10.90 -16.92 25.15
CA VAL A 29 11.51 -18.20 25.57
C VAL A 29 12.31 -18.02 26.86
N LEU A 30 13.18 -17.01 26.91
CA LEU A 30 14.00 -16.72 28.10
C LEU A 30 13.15 -16.35 29.32
N LEU A 31 12.03 -15.66 29.12
CA LEU A 31 11.10 -15.32 30.19
C LEU A 31 10.42 -16.58 30.75
N VAL A 32 9.91 -17.45 29.89
CA VAL A 32 9.26 -18.71 30.30
C VAL A 32 10.24 -19.61 31.04
N ASP A 33 11.44 -19.83 30.48
CA ASP A 33 12.48 -20.65 31.11
C ASP A 33 12.96 -20.04 32.43
N GLY A 34 13.11 -18.72 32.49
CA GLY A 34 13.46 -17.99 33.71
C GLY A 34 12.40 -18.15 34.80
N CYS A 35 11.12 -17.96 34.46
CA CYS A 35 10.00 -18.19 35.39
C CYS A 35 9.96 -19.64 35.87
N MET A 36 10.25 -20.61 35.00
CA MET A 36 10.33 -22.02 35.35
C MET A 36 11.44 -22.30 36.39
N VAL A 37 12.65 -21.77 36.15
CA VAL A 37 13.79 -21.90 37.08
C VAL A 37 13.48 -21.22 38.41
N VAL A 38 12.93 -20.00 38.39
CA VAL A 38 12.54 -19.27 39.61
C VAL A 38 11.50 -20.06 40.41
N SER A 39 10.51 -20.64 39.74
CA SER A 39 9.49 -21.48 40.39
C SER A 39 10.14 -22.70 41.05
N LEU A 40 11.04 -23.40 40.35
CA LEU A 40 11.76 -24.56 40.88
C LEU A 40 12.64 -24.22 42.09
N VAL A 41 13.38 -23.11 42.02
CA VAL A 41 14.24 -22.66 43.12
C VAL A 41 13.40 -22.24 44.34
N ALA A 42 12.37 -21.43 44.12
CA ALA A 42 11.48 -20.99 45.18
C ALA A 42 10.77 -22.19 45.84
N SER A 43 10.34 -23.17 45.04
CA SER A 43 9.82 -24.42 45.56
C SER A 43 10.88 -25.12 46.40
N ALA A 44 12.07 -25.44 45.87
CA ALA A 44 13.13 -26.14 46.60
C ALA A 44 13.49 -25.48 47.94
N LEU A 45 13.48 -24.14 48.02
CA LEU A 45 13.75 -23.39 49.25
C LEU A 45 12.69 -23.57 50.35
N GLN A 46 11.45 -23.93 50.01
CA GLN A 46 10.39 -24.23 50.98
C GLN A 46 10.51 -25.66 51.57
N ARG A 47 11.41 -26.50 51.05
CA ARG A 47 11.51 -27.92 51.43
C ARG A 47 12.57 -28.14 52.51
N THR A 48 12.34 -29.15 53.34
CA THR A 48 13.32 -29.54 54.37
C THR A 48 14.55 -30.19 53.73
N ARG A 49 15.66 -30.27 54.48
CA ARG A 49 16.88 -30.94 54.01
C ARG A 49 16.66 -32.42 53.66
N ALA A 50 15.70 -33.08 54.31
CA ALA A 50 15.35 -34.47 54.04
C ALA A 50 14.68 -34.66 52.66
N ASP A 51 14.01 -33.62 52.14
CA ASP A 51 13.30 -33.64 50.86
C ASP A 51 14.14 -33.09 49.68
N MET A 52 15.39 -32.71 49.93
CA MET A 52 16.33 -32.28 48.89
C MET A 52 16.52 -33.29 47.74
N PRO A 53 16.60 -34.62 47.95
CA PRO A 53 16.69 -35.56 46.83
C PRO A 53 15.44 -35.53 45.94
N ALA A 54 14.24 -35.41 46.52
CA ALA A 54 13.00 -35.28 45.75
C ALA A 54 12.96 -33.96 44.97
N SER A 55 13.38 -32.86 45.60
CA SER A 55 13.47 -31.53 44.95
C SER A 55 14.48 -31.51 43.81
N ALA A 56 15.63 -32.18 43.98
CA ALA A 56 16.63 -32.33 42.93
C ALA A 56 16.11 -33.17 41.76
N ALA A 57 15.41 -34.28 42.04
CA ALA A 57 14.78 -35.10 41.00
C ALA A 57 13.73 -34.32 40.19
N ALA A 58 12.89 -33.53 40.87
CA ALA A 58 11.90 -32.67 40.22
C ALA A 58 12.56 -31.60 39.35
N ALA A 59 13.62 -30.94 39.84
CA ALA A 59 14.36 -29.94 39.06
C ALA A 59 15.04 -30.55 37.83
N LEU A 60 15.65 -31.73 37.97
CA LEU A 60 16.26 -32.47 36.84
C LEU A 60 15.22 -32.82 35.77
N LEU A 61 14.05 -33.32 36.18
CA LEU A 61 12.96 -33.62 35.25
C LEU A 61 12.46 -32.36 34.54
N ALA A 62 12.14 -31.30 35.28
CA ALA A 62 11.61 -30.07 34.70
C ALA A 62 12.62 -29.38 33.75
N LEU A 63 13.92 -29.47 34.02
CA LEU A 63 14.97 -28.87 33.19
C LEU A 63 15.45 -29.79 32.04
N ALA A 64 15.10 -31.07 32.04
CA ALA A 64 15.51 -32.01 31.00
C ALA A 64 15.12 -31.57 29.57
N PRO A 65 13.89 -31.08 29.30
CA PRO A 65 13.52 -30.61 27.96
C PRO A 65 14.37 -29.42 27.51
N LEU A 66 14.67 -28.50 28.43
CA LEU A 66 15.51 -27.34 28.17
C LEU A 66 16.94 -27.77 27.84
N ALA A 67 17.50 -28.70 28.61
CA ALA A 67 18.81 -29.26 28.36
C ALA A 67 18.88 -29.95 26.99
N LEU A 68 17.86 -30.72 26.60
CA LEU A 68 17.76 -31.32 25.26
C LEU A 68 17.64 -30.26 24.16
N PHE A 69 16.87 -29.20 24.41
CA PHE A 69 16.73 -28.06 23.50
C PHE A 69 18.00 -27.21 23.36
N PHE A 70 18.97 -27.25 24.27
CA PHE A 70 20.25 -26.52 24.12
C PHE A 70 21.41 -27.41 23.71
N ALA A 71 21.49 -28.62 24.27
CA ALA A 71 22.56 -29.58 24.01
C ALA A 71 22.33 -30.31 22.67
N ALA A 72 21.16 -30.93 22.49
CA ALA A 72 20.95 -31.94 21.45
C ALA A 72 20.29 -31.42 20.15
N GLY A 73 19.63 -30.26 20.17
CA GLY A 73 19.00 -29.74 18.92
C GLY A 73 17.54 -30.13 18.77
N VAL A 74 16.97 -30.79 19.77
CA VAL A 74 15.63 -31.36 19.70
C VAL A 74 14.62 -30.22 19.71
N LYS A 75 13.70 -30.23 18.73
CA LYS A 75 12.58 -29.30 18.67
C LYS A 75 11.67 -29.45 19.89
N PHE A 76 10.89 -28.42 20.18
CA PHE A 76 9.88 -28.45 21.23
C PHE A 76 8.94 -29.66 21.03
N LEU A 77 9.02 -30.63 21.94
CA LEU A 77 8.18 -31.83 21.97
C LEU A 77 7.12 -31.65 23.07
N PRO A 78 5.87 -31.28 22.73
CA PRO A 78 4.86 -30.91 23.73
C PRO A 78 4.60 -32.02 24.76
N GLY A 79 4.55 -33.27 24.30
CA GLY A 79 4.32 -34.43 25.19
C GLY A 79 5.44 -34.66 26.20
N LEU A 80 6.70 -34.43 25.81
CA LEU A 80 7.84 -34.58 26.72
C LEU A 80 7.84 -33.48 27.79
N VAL A 81 7.64 -32.21 27.39
CA VAL A 81 7.54 -31.07 28.31
C VAL A 81 6.36 -31.25 29.27
N TRP A 82 5.25 -31.80 28.77
CA TRP A 82 4.06 -32.06 29.58
C TRP A 82 4.38 -33.13 30.62
N ALA A 83 4.89 -34.29 30.20
CA ALA A 83 5.20 -35.38 31.09
C ALA A 83 6.21 -34.98 32.18
N THR A 84 7.29 -34.29 31.81
CA THR A 84 8.34 -33.91 32.77
C THR A 84 7.88 -32.84 33.75
N SER A 85 7.13 -31.82 33.31
CA SER A 85 6.68 -30.73 34.18
C SER A 85 5.58 -31.17 35.14
N PHE A 86 4.67 -32.02 34.69
CA PHE A 86 3.64 -32.63 35.53
C PHE A 86 4.24 -33.61 36.53
N ALA A 87 5.19 -34.45 36.11
CA ALA A 87 5.91 -35.34 37.01
C ALA A 87 6.72 -34.57 38.06
N ALA A 88 7.42 -33.50 37.66
CA ALA A 88 8.16 -32.65 38.58
C ALA A 88 7.24 -32.01 39.63
N THR A 89 6.09 -31.48 39.22
CA THR A 89 5.10 -30.92 40.15
C THR A 89 4.53 -31.99 41.08
N ALA A 90 4.22 -33.19 40.55
CA ALA A 90 3.72 -34.30 41.35
C ALA A 90 4.75 -34.75 42.41
N ILE A 91 6.04 -34.83 42.06
CA ILE A 91 7.12 -35.15 43.01
C ILE A 91 7.16 -34.10 44.12
N LEU A 92 7.10 -32.82 43.77
CA LEU A 92 7.15 -31.73 44.76
C LEU A 92 5.95 -31.69 45.72
N LEU A 93 4.77 -32.17 45.27
CA LEU A 93 3.54 -32.20 46.07
C LEU A 93 3.37 -33.50 46.89
N PHE A 94 3.78 -34.65 46.35
CA PHE A 94 3.46 -35.96 46.93
C PHE A 94 4.65 -36.72 47.49
N ALA A 95 5.88 -36.48 46.99
CA ALA A 95 7.07 -37.19 47.43
C ALA A 95 7.82 -36.49 48.58
N THR A 96 7.25 -35.40 49.12
CA THR A 96 7.78 -34.65 50.25
C THR A 96 7.17 -35.10 51.58
N SER A 97 8.00 -35.12 52.62
CA SER A 97 7.66 -35.65 53.94
C SER A 97 6.59 -34.85 54.68
N THR A 98 6.54 -33.54 54.50
CA THR A 98 5.57 -32.64 55.15
C THR A 98 4.79 -31.81 54.13
N PRO A 99 3.49 -31.55 54.36
CA PRO A 99 2.77 -30.49 53.65
C PRO A 99 3.46 -29.13 53.85
N VAL A 100 3.41 -28.27 52.83
CA VAL A 100 4.02 -26.95 52.84
C VAL A 100 2.92 -25.90 52.76
N ASP A 101 2.85 -25.02 53.76
CA ASP A 101 1.92 -23.89 53.75
C ASP A 101 2.30 -22.91 52.63
N GLY A 102 1.34 -22.58 51.75
CA GLY A 102 1.60 -21.68 50.62
C GLY A 102 2.61 -22.24 49.61
N ASP A 103 2.52 -23.53 49.30
CA ASP A 103 3.44 -24.21 48.37
C ASP A 103 3.49 -23.54 46.98
N LEU A 104 4.70 -23.23 46.51
CA LEU A 104 4.96 -22.66 45.19
C LEU A 104 5.13 -23.71 44.09
N ALA A 105 5.10 -25.03 44.38
CA ALA A 105 5.18 -26.07 43.37
C ALA A 105 4.18 -25.90 42.21
N PRO A 106 2.90 -25.57 42.46
CA PRO A 106 1.91 -25.30 41.43
C PRO A 106 2.28 -24.16 40.47
N ALA A 107 3.19 -23.25 40.83
CA ALA A 107 3.64 -22.19 39.93
C ALA A 107 4.31 -22.75 38.66
N LEU A 108 4.94 -23.94 38.77
CA LEU A 108 5.46 -24.66 37.61
C LEU A 108 4.35 -25.03 36.61
N LEU A 109 3.18 -25.45 37.10
CA LEU A 109 2.02 -25.70 36.25
C LEU A 109 1.52 -24.43 35.56
N VAL A 110 1.52 -23.29 36.27
CA VAL A 110 1.08 -22.01 35.70
C VAL A 110 1.95 -21.61 34.50
N VAL A 111 3.27 -21.69 34.65
CA VAL A 111 4.23 -21.37 33.58
C VAL A 111 4.07 -22.32 32.40
N THR A 112 3.96 -23.63 32.68
CA THR A 112 3.85 -24.66 31.63
C THR A 112 2.51 -24.60 30.89
N LEU A 113 1.41 -24.32 31.59
CA LEU A 113 0.09 -24.08 30.97
C LEU A 113 0.12 -22.87 30.03
N GLY A 114 0.75 -21.77 30.44
CA GLY A 114 0.94 -20.61 29.57
C GLY A 114 1.76 -20.94 28.34
N ALA A 115 2.85 -21.70 28.50
CA ALA A 115 3.67 -22.17 27.39
C ALA A 115 2.88 -23.09 26.43
N PHE A 116 2.06 -24.01 26.93
CA PHE A 116 1.23 -24.89 26.10
C PHE A 116 0.11 -24.15 25.38
N ALA A 117 -0.55 -23.20 26.06
CA ALA A 117 -1.57 -22.38 25.44
C ALA A 117 -0.99 -21.45 24.35
N ALA A 118 0.26 -20.99 24.52
CA ALA A 118 0.97 -20.18 23.53
C ALA A 118 1.50 -21.01 22.35
N LEU A 119 2.39 -21.98 22.63
CA LEU A 119 3.20 -22.68 21.64
C LEU A 119 2.65 -24.05 21.23
N GLY A 120 1.80 -24.65 22.06
CA GLY A 120 1.33 -26.02 21.88
C GLY A 120 0.35 -26.17 20.71
N PRO A 121 0.26 -27.37 20.10
CA PRO A 121 -0.86 -27.69 19.22
C PRO A 121 -2.18 -27.53 19.98
N SER A 122 -3.27 -27.20 19.26
CA SER A 122 -4.58 -26.84 19.85
C SER A 122 -5.14 -27.85 20.84
N LEU A 123 -4.75 -29.13 20.72
CA LEU A 123 -5.18 -30.21 21.61
C LEU A 123 -4.41 -30.28 22.94
N TYR A 124 -3.13 -29.95 22.95
CA TYR A 124 -2.27 -30.14 24.12
C TYR A 124 -2.60 -29.19 25.25
N GLY A 125 -3.05 -27.99 24.90
CA GLY A 125 -3.34 -27.01 25.92
C GLY A 125 -4.54 -27.42 26.80
N PRO A 126 -5.75 -27.71 26.25
CA PRO A 126 -6.88 -28.16 27.06
C PRO A 126 -6.56 -29.43 27.86
N LEU A 127 -5.79 -30.35 27.25
CA LEU A 127 -5.29 -31.55 27.94
C LEU A 127 -4.42 -31.19 29.15
N ALA A 128 -3.48 -30.25 29.00
CA ALA A 128 -2.64 -29.77 30.10
C ALA A 128 -3.49 -29.11 31.18
N LEU A 129 -4.49 -28.30 30.83
CA LEU A 129 -5.38 -27.66 31.80
C LEU A 129 -6.16 -28.69 32.62
N VAL A 130 -6.80 -29.67 31.97
CA VAL A 130 -7.51 -30.76 32.64
C VAL A 130 -6.57 -31.56 33.55
N SER A 131 -5.37 -31.87 33.07
CA SER A 131 -4.34 -32.57 33.86
C SER A 131 -3.94 -31.76 35.10
N ALA A 132 -3.81 -30.43 34.97
CA ALA A 132 -3.41 -29.56 36.07
C ALA A 132 -4.51 -29.48 37.13
N VAL A 133 -5.76 -29.33 36.69
CA VAL A 133 -6.93 -29.36 37.58
C VAL A 133 -7.00 -30.68 38.33
N ALA A 134 -6.83 -31.82 37.65
CA ALA A 134 -6.84 -33.13 38.28
C ALA A 134 -5.72 -33.30 39.31
N LEU A 135 -4.51 -32.85 39.00
CA LEU A 135 -3.35 -32.92 39.91
C LEU A 135 -3.55 -32.05 41.15
N LEU A 136 -4.04 -30.82 40.97
CA LEU A 136 -4.31 -29.89 42.08
C LEU A 136 -5.48 -30.38 42.96
N ALA A 137 -6.54 -30.93 42.35
CA ALA A 137 -7.65 -31.52 43.09
C ALA A 137 -7.19 -32.73 43.92
N ALA A 138 -6.34 -33.60 43.36
CA ALA A 138 -5.76 -34.73 44.08
C ALA A 138 -4.87 -34.26 45.25
N ALA A 139 -4.07 -33.22 45.05
CA ALA A 139 -3.23 -32.65 46.11
C ALA A 139 -4.07 -32.07 47.25
N SER A 140 -5.16 -31.37 46.92
CA SER A 140 -6.07 -30.83 47.92
C SER A 140 -6.82 -31.94 48.67
N ALA A 141 -7.29 -32.97 47.97
CA ALA A 141 -7.97 -34.12 48.58
C ALA A 141 -7.08 -34.92 49.55
N LEU A 142 -5.76 -34.92 49.32
CA LEU A 142 -4.76 -35.55 50.17
C LEU A 142 -4.17 -34.61 51.24
N HIS A 143 -4.80 -33.45 51.48
CA HIS A 143 -4.32 -32.43 52.43
C HIS A 143 -2.86 -32.01 52.21
N ARG A 144 -2.43 -32.01 50.94
CA ARG A 144 -1.14 -31.47 50.51
C ARG A 144 -1.24 -30.00 50.08
N LEU A 145 -2.45 -29.45 50.03
CA LEU A 145 -2.71 -28.15 49.43
C LEU A 145 -4.01 -27.53 49.99
N ASP A 146 -3.89 -26.42 50.72
CA ASP A 146 -4.99 -25.87 51.53
C ASP A 146 -5.82 -24.77 50.84
N ALA A 147 -5.38 -24.28 49.67
CA ALA A 147 -5.98 -23.16 48.94
C ALA A 147 -6.33 -23.49 47.48
N LEU A 148 -7.03 -24.60 47.23
CA LEU A 148 -7.37 -25.07 45.87
C LEU A 148 -7.96 -23.97 44.95
N PRO A 149 -8.91 -23.11 45.38
CA PRO A 149 -9.45 -22.06 44.52
C PRO A 149 -8.40 -21.06 44.02
N LEU A 150 -7.40 -20.74 44.86
CA LEU A 150 -6.30 -19.83 44.50
C LEU A 150 -5.46 -20.43 43.38
N TYR A 151 -5.03 -21.69 43.52
CA TYR A 151 -4.18 -22.36 42.53
C TYR A 151 -4.91 -22.63 41.22
N LEU A 152 -6.21 -22.94 41.27
CA LEU A 152 -7.04 -23.02 40.07
C LEU A 152 -7.13 -21.66 39.36
N GLY A 153 -7.28 -20.57 40.11
CA GLY A 153 -7.26 -19.21 39.56
C GLY A 153 -5.91 -18.87 38.91
N MET A 154 -4.79 -19.23 39.54
CA MET A 154 -3.46 -19.03 38.97
C MET A 154 -3.24 -19.87 37.70
N ALA A 155 -3.66 -21.13 37.70
CA ALA A 155 -3.59 -22.01 36.53
C ALA A 155 -4.43 -21.45 35.36
N ALA A 156 -5.65 -20.98 35.64
CA ALA A 156 -6.51 -20.32 34.67
C ALA A 156 -5.88 -19.02 34.13
N MET A 157 -5.20 -18.24 34.99
CA MET A 157 -4.49 -17.02 34.57
C MET A 157 -3.33 -17.34 33.63
N GLY A 158 -2.47 -18.31 33.99
CA GLY A 158 -1.36 -18.74 33.11
C GLY A 158 -1.86 -19.22 31.75
N TRP A 159 -2.92 -20.03 31.76
CA TRP A 159 -3.63 -20.48 30.57
C TRP A 159 -4.15 -19.33 29.70
N LEU A 160 -4.85 -18.35 30.31
CA LEU A 160 -5.37 -17.17 29.63
C LEU A 160 -4.26 -16.32 29.01
N VAL A 161 -3.18 -16.07 29.75
CA VAL A 161 -2.00 -15.33 29.25
C VAL A 161 -1.40 -16.04 28.04
N GLY A 162 -1.30 -17.36 28.06
CA GLY A 162 -0.82 -18.14 26.93
C GLY A 162 -1.73 -18.02 25.70
N ILE A 163 -3.06 -18.08 25.87
CA ILE A 163 -4.02 -17.85 24.79
C ILE A 163 -3.87 -16.44 24.21
N LEU A 164 -3.79 -15.41 25.06
CA LEU A 164 -3.60 -14.03 24.61
C LEU A 164 -2.31 -13.86 23.82
N THR A 165 -1.22 -14.48 24.28
CA THR A 165 0.07 -14.46 23.57
C THR A 165 -0.05 -15.14 22.21
N ARG A 166 -0.77 -16.28 22.12
CA ARG A 166 -1.04 -16.96 20.85
C ARG A 166 -1.81 -16.10 19.86
N ILE A 167 -2.87 -15.44 20.35
CA ILE A 167 -3.68 -14.52 19.53
C ILE A 167 -2.82 -13.36 19.04
N GLN A 168 -2.01 -12.74 19.91
CA GLN A 168 -1.11 -11.66 19.54
C GLN A 168 -0.09 -12.08 18.48
N ALA A 169 0.53 -13.26 18.65
CA ALA A 169 1.48 -13.79 17.67
C ALA A 169 0.83 -14.03 16.30
N GLN A 170 -0.40 -14.57 16.28
CA GLN A 170 -1.17 -14.76 15.05
C GLN A 170 -1.53 -13.43 14.37
N LEU A 171 -1.99 -12.44 15.15
CA LEU A 171 -2.33 -11.11 14.63
C LEU A 171 -1.13 -10.42 14.00
N LEU A 172 0.06 -10.52 14.60
CA LEU A 172 1.28 -9.95 14.03
C LEU A 172 1.65 -10.57 12.69
N VAL A 173 1.53 -11.89 12.55
CA VAL A 173 1.81 -12.58 11.28
C VAL A 173 0.80 -12.14 10.22
N THR A 174 -0.50 -12.15 10.53
CA THR A 174 -1.53 -11.69 9.59
C THR A 174 -1.36 -10.22 9.20
N GLN A 175 -0.96 -9.35 10.13
CA GLN A 175 -0.69 -7.94 9.83
C GLN A 175 0.48 -7.78 8.85
N GLN A 176 1.54 -8.58 9.02
CA GLN A 176 2.69 -8.57 8.12
C GLN A 176 2.32 -9.04 6.71
N GLU A 177 1.50 -10.10 6.60
CA GLU A 177 0.98 -10.59 5.32
C GLU A 177 0.14 -9.53 4.62
N LEU A 178 -0.81 -8.90 5.34
CA LEU A 178 -1.65 -7.83 4.78
C LEU A 178 -0.84 -6.61 4.33
N GLN A 179 0.21 -6.23 5.07
CA GLN A 179 1.09 -5.13 4.67
C GLN A 179 1.87 -5.46 3.39
N ALA A 180 2.33 -6.70 3.25
CA ALA A 180 2.99 -7.15 2.03
C ALA A 180 2.04 -7.12 0.82
N ASP A 181 0.82 -7.61 0.98
CA ASP A 181 -0.22 -7.58 -0.07
C ASP A 181 -0.57 -6.15 -0.49
N LEU A 182 -0.72 -5.23 0.48
CA LEU A 182 -0.99 -3.82 0.18
C LEU A 182 0.17 -3.15 -0.55
N ALA A 183 1.41 -3.47 -0.19
CA ALA A 183 2.58 -2.94 -0.87
C ALA A 183 2.68 -3.45 -2.32
N GLU A 184 2.35 -4.72 -2.55
CA GLU A 184 2.30 -5.29 -3.90
C GLU A 184 1.20 -4.65 -4.75
N HIS A 185 0.00 -4.48 -4.19
CA HIS A 185 -1.11 -3.81 -4.87
C HIS A 185 -0.77 -2.35 -5.22
N ALA A 186 -0.20 -1.60 -4.27
CA ALA A 186 0.23 -0.22 -4.51
C ALA A 186 1.30 -0.15 -5.62
N ALA A 187 2.28 -1.06 -5.61
CA ALA A 187 3.29 -1.14 -6.66
C ALA A 187 2.69 -1.51 -8.03
N ALA A 188 1.68 -2.38 -8.07
CA ALA A 188 0.99 -2.73 -9.30
C ALA A 188 0.16 -1.56 -9.87
N ASP A 189 -0.53 -0.81 -9.01
CA ASP A 189 -1.29 0.38 -9.40
C ASP A 189 -0.39 1.50 -9.90
N GLU A 190 0.76 1.69 -9.25
CA GLU A 190 1.82 2.59 -9.70
C GLU A 190 2.29 2.23 -11.11
N ARG A 191 2.63 0.95 -11.35
CA ARG A 191 3.03 0.47 -12.69
C ARG A 191 1.94 0.69 -13.74
N ARG A 192 0.66 0.48 -13.39
CA ARG A 192 -0.48 0.76 -14.29
C ARG A 192 -0.67 2.24 -14.55
N ARG A 193 -0.35 3.12 -13.59
CA ARG A 193 -0.38 4.57 -13.78
C ARG A 193 0.73 4.99 -14.74
N ILE A 194 1.98 4.59 -14.46
CA ILE A 194 3.14 4.86 -15.32
C ILE A 194 2.89 4.35 -16.75
N ALA A 195 2.37 3.14 -16.92
CA ALA A 195 2.07 2.58 -18.23
C ALA A 195 1.05 3.43 -19.01
N ARG A 196 0.04 3.98 -18.34
CA ARG A 196 -0.94 4.88 -18.96
C ARG A 196 -0.32 6.22 -19.34
N GLU A 197 0.42 6.84 -18.43
CA GLU A 197 1.11 8.11 -18.71
C GLU A 197 2.09 7.97 -19.88
N VAL A 198 2.88 6.90 -19.91
CA VAL A 198 3.79 6.58 -21.03
C VAL A 198 3.00 6.34 -22.32
N HIS A 199 1.90 5.59 -22.27
CA HIS A 199 1.07 5.34 -23.45
C HIS A 199 0.46 6.64 -24.00
N ASP A 200 0.00 7.54 -23.13
CA ASP A 200 -0.60 8.81 -23.53
C ASP A 200 0.44 9.74 -24.18
N VAL A 201 1.67 9.83 -23.62
CA VAL A 201 2.79 10.57 -24.22
C VAL A 201 3.15 9.98 -25.59
N ILE A 202 3.31 8.66 -25.69
CA ILE A 202 3.63 7.99 -26.96
C ILE A 202 2.55 8.24 -28.01
N ALA A 203 1.28 8.03 -27.65
CA ALA A 203 0.16 8.16 -28.58
C ALA A 203 0.05 9.59 -29.12
N HIS A 204 0.18 10.60 -28.26
CA HIS A 204 0.11 12.00 -28.65
C HIS A 204 1.27 12.40 -29.55
N SER A 205 2.51 12.14 -29.13
CA SER A 205 3.70 12.53 -29.90
C SER A 205 3.80 11.82 -31.24
N LEU A 206 3.47 10.52 -31.29
CA LEU A 206 3.46 9.77 -32.53
C LEU A 206 2.42 10.31 -33.51
N SER A 207 1.24 10.71 -33.03
CA SER A 207 0.17 11.27 -33.87
C SER A 207 0.59 12.58 -34.53
N ILE A 208 1.22 13.50 -33.78
CA ILE A 208 1.69 14.77 -34.33
C ILE A 208 2.91 14.57 -35.24
N THR A 209 3.82 13.66 -34.90
CA THR A 209 4.96 13.31 -35.77
C THR A 209 4.46 12.78 -37.13
N LEU A 210 3.46 11.89 -37.12
CA LEU A 210 2.82 11.40 -38.35
C LEU A 210 2.12 12.51 -39.15
N LEU A 211 1.53 13.48 -38.47
CA LEU A 211 0.92 14.64 -39.13
C LEU A 211 1.97 15.47 -39.89
N HIS A 212 3.07 15.84 -39.25
CA HIS A 212 4.15 16.58 -39.91
C HIS A 212 4.80 15.79 -41.05
N VAL A 213 5.02 14.49 -40.89
CA VAL A 213 5.53 13.62 -41.97
C VAL A 213 4.56 13.57 -43.15
N THR A 214 3.25 13.54 -42.89
CA THR A 214 2.23 13.56 -43.93
C THR A 214 2.17 14.92 -44.65
N GLY A 215 2.30 16.02 -43.91
CA GLY A 215 2.40 17.38 -44.45
C GLY A 215 3.62 17.55 -45.34
N ALA A 216 4.80 17.12 -44.90
CA ALA A 216 6.02 17.13 -45.70
C ALA A 216 5.86 16.36 -47.01
N ARG A 217 5.22 15.19 -46.97
CA ARG A 217 4.92 14.40 -48.19
C ARG A 217 3.99 15.15 -49.13
N HIS A 218 2.99 15.87 -48.61
CA HIS A 218 2.05 16.64 -49.41
C HIS A 218 2.75 17.82 -50.11
N ALA A 219 3.53 18.60 -49.36
CA ALA A 219 4.32 19.72 -49.88
C ALA A 219 5.25 19.28 -51.02
N LEU A 220 5.92 18.13 -50.89
CA LEU A 220 6.78 17.58 -51.95
C LEU A 220 6.00 17.09 -53.19
N GLN A 221 4.83 16.49 -53.01
CA GLN A 221 4.09 15.82 -54.09
C GLN A 221 3.12 16.74 -54.84
N GLN A 222 2.44 17.64 -54.14
CA GLN A 222 1.42 18.51 -54.70
C GLN A 222 1.95 19.91 -54.96
N ASP A 223 2.50 20.57 -53.93
CA ASP A 223 2.90 21.97 -54.01
C ASP A 223 4.31 22.16 -54.61
N ARG A 224 5.11 21.09 -54.61
CA ARG A 224 6.54 21.08 -54.98
C ARG A 224 7.38 22.07 -54.17
N ASP A 225 6.94 22.34 -52.94
CA ASP A 225 7.66 23.18 -51.99
C ASP A 225 8.62 22.32 -51.16
N VAL A 226 9.91 22.52 -51.36
CA VAL A 226 10.96 21.75 -50.69
C VAL A 226 11.26 22.34 -49.32
N ASP A 227 11.17 23.65 -49.16
CA ASP A 227 11.53 24.33 -47.92
C ASP A 227 10.50 24.00 -46.83
N ASP A 228 9.20 24.08 -47.18
CA ASP A 228 8.08 23.73 -46.29
C ASP A 228 8.14 22.24 -45.85
N ALA A 229 8.57 21.36 -46.76
CA ALA A 229 8.77 19.94 -46.44
C ALA A 229 9.94 19.70 -45.48
N VAL A 230 11.03 20.46 -45.61
CA VAL A 230 12.19 20.39 -44.71
C VAL A 230 11.82 20.90 -43.31
N ASP A 231 11.05 21.98 -43.22
CA ASP A 231 10.59 22.53 -41.94
C ASP A 231 9.67 21.54 -41.21
N ALA A 232 8.70 20.96 -41.92
CA ALA A 232 7.83 19.94 -41.34
C ALA A 232 8.59 18.69 -40.86
N LEU A 233 9.61 18.23 -41.60
CA LEU A 233 10.47 17.11 -41.15
C LEU A 233 11.33 17.49 -39.93
N THR A 234 11.80 18.73 -39.86
CA THR A 234 12.59 19.24 -38.73
C THR A 234 11.73 19.28 -37.46
N ASP A 235 10.48 19.71 -37.55
CA ASP A 235 9.54 19.69 -36.44
C ASP A 235 9.17 18.27 -36.00
N ALA A 236 8.95 17.36 -36.96
CA ALA A 236 8.74 15.94 -36.67
C ALA A 236 9.93 15.35 -35.87
N GLU A 237 11.17 15.67 -36.26
CA GLU A 237 12.37 15.22 -35.57
C GLU A 237 12.46 15.81 -34.15
N ARG A 238 12.25 17.12 -34.01
CA ARG A 238 12.27 17.82 -32.72
C ARG A 238 11.25 17.21 -31.75
N LEU A 239 10.03 16.98 -32.21
CA LEU A 239 8.97 16.41 -31.38
C LEU A 239 9.24 14.96 -31.00
N GLY A 240 9.76 14.14 -31.92
CA GLY A 240 10.17 12.77 -31.63
C GLY A 240 11.27 12.70 -30.56
N ARG A 241 12.27 13.61 -30.63
CA ARG A 241 13.32 13.71 -29.61
C ARG A 241 12.77 14.14 -28.25
N GLN A 242 11.85 15.10 -28.23
CA GLN A 242 11.20 15.57 -27.00
C GLN A 242 10.39 14.45 -26.34
N ALA A 243 9.58 13.72 -27.11
CA ALA A 243 8.77 12.60 -26.61
C ALA A 243 9.62 11.50 -25.97
N MET A 244 10.76 11.15 -26.58
CA MET A 244 11.70 10.19 -26.01
C MET A 244 12.33 10.68 -24.70
N ALA A 245 12.56 12.00 -24.55
CA ALA A 245 13.04 12.59 -23.32
C ALA A 245 11.97 12.58 -22.21
N ASP A 246 10.70 12.80 -22.55
CA ASP A 246 9.58 12.74 -21.62
C ASP A 246 9.35 11.30 -21.13
N ILE A 247 9.37 10.30 -22.02
CA ILE A 247 9.25 8.87 -21.65
C ILE A 247 10.36 8.46 -20.68
N ARG A 248 11.62 8.87 -20.94
CA ARG A 248 12.75 8.58 -20.05
C ARG A 248 12.55 9.15 -18.65
N ARG A 249 12.04 10.38 -18.55
CA ARG A 249 11.68 11.00 -17.26
C ARG A 249 10.57 10.24 -16.54
N THR A 250 9.50 9.87 -17.23
CA THR A 250 8.34 9.17 -16.63
C THR A 250 8.68 7.75 -16.16
N VAL A 251 9.56 7.03 -16.88
CA VAL A 251 10.01 5.68 -16.48
C VAL A 251 11.11 5.75 -15.39
N GLY A 252 11.45 6.96 -14.90
CA GLY A 252 12.51 7.16 -13.90
C GLY A 252 13.90 6.79 -14.40
N LEU A 253 14.04 6.55 -15.70
CA LEU A 253 15.31 6.25 -16.36
C LEU A 253 15.98 7.56 -16.73
N LEU A 254 16.45 8.32 -15.76
CA LEU A 254 17.56 9.27 -15.96
C LEU A 254 18.22 9.61 -14.61
N GLU A 255 19.49 9.20 -14.55
CA GLU A 255 20.53 9.69 -13.66
C GLU A 255 20.62 11.22 -13.68
N ASP A 256 21.08 11.76 -12.56
CA ASP A 256 21.25 13.18 -12.24
C ASP A 256 21.71 14.06 -13.41
N GLY A 257 20.81 14.90 -13.94
CA GLY A 257 21.13 15.97 -14.89
C GLY A 257 20.03 17.04 -14.94
N PRO A 258 20.36 18.35 -15.00
CA PRO A 258 19.39 19.41 -14.73
C PRO A 258 18.43 19.59 -15.91
N ALA A 259 17.14 19.41 -15.67
CA ALA A 259 16.08 19.60 -16.66
C ALA A 259 15.79 21.09 -16.88
N GLY A 260 15.90 21.54 -18.13
CA GLY A 260 15.46 22.86 -18.57
C GLY A 260 13.92 22.95 -18.57
N THR A 261 13.40 23.96 -17.89
CA THR A 261 11.97 24.27 -17.74
C THR A 261 11.52 25.11 -18.94
N ALA A 262 10.64 24.58 -19.79
CA ALA A 262 9.84 25.42 -20.70
C ALA A 262 8.57 25.89 -19.97
N PRO A 263 8.11 27.15 -20.14
CA PRO A 263 6.90 27.65 -19.49
C PRO A 263 5.65 26.86 -19.94
N GLU A 264 4.70 26.65 -19.03
CA GLU A 264 3.40 26.08 -19.39
C GLU A 264 2.58 27.06 -20.26
N PRO A 265 1.82 26.56 -21.27
CA PRO A 265 1.09 27.41 -22.20
C PRO A 265 -0.11 28.12 -21.55
N ALA A 266 -0.33 29.36 -21.95
CA ALA A 266 -1.38 30.26 -21.47
C ALA A 266 -2.51 30.43 -22.50
N ILE A 267 -3.59 31.12 -22.11
CA ILE A 267 -4.72 31.42 -23.00
C ILE A 267 -4.32 32.28 -24.22
N ALA A 268 -3.27 33.09 -24.08
CA ALA A 268 -2.73 33.91 -25.16
C ALA A 268 -2.18 33.05 -26.31
N ASP A 269 -1.65 31.86 -26.00
CA ASP A 269 -1.04 30.95 -26.96
C ASP A 269 -2.11 30.21 -27.81
N LEU A 270 -3.40 30.40 -27.51
CA LEU A 270 -4.50 29.79 -28.27
C LEU A 270 -4.54 30.29 -29.72
N ALA A 271 -4.17 31.55 -29.97
CA ALA A 271 -4.11 32.11 -31.31
C ALA A 271 -3.02 31.41 -32.15
N ASP A 272 -1.85 31.21 -31.55
CA ASP A 272 -0.72 30.53 -32.18
C ASP A 272 -1.05 29.06 -32.45
N LEU A 273 -1.66 28.36 -31.48
CA LEU A 273 -2.14 26.99 -31.68
C LEU A 273 -3.07 26.87 -32.90
N ILE A 274 -4.02 27.80 -33.06
CA ILE A 274 -4.98 27.76 -34.18
C ILE A 274 -4.29 28.11 -35.50
N ALA A 275 -3.32 29.04 -35.46
CA ALA A 275 -2.51 29.38 -36.62
C ALA A 275 -1.70 28.16 -37.10
N ASP A 276 -1.10 27.39 -36.19
CA ASP A 276 -0.37 26.16 -36.52
C ASP A 276 -1.28 25.14 -37.24
N TYR A 277 -2.50 24.93 -36.74
CA TYR A 277 -3.47 24.04 -37.40
C TYR A 277 -3.93 24.58 -38.76
N ALA A 278 -4.08 25.90 -38.91
CA ALA A 278 -4.44 26.52 -40.17
C ALA A 278 -3.32 26.38 -41.22
N GLN A 279 -2.07 26.61 -40.82
CA GLN A 279 -0.88 26.40 -41.67
C GLN A 279 -0.73 24.93 -42.06
N ALA A 280 -1.06 24.01 -41.15
CA ALA A 280 -1.09 22.57 -41.42
C ALA A 280 -2.26 22.12 -42.34
N GLY A 281 -3.03 23.06 -42.91
CA GLY A 281 -4.07 22.79 -43.90
C GLY A 281 -5.48 22.57 -43.34
N LEU A 282 -5.69 22.64 -42.02
CA LEU A 282 -7.03 22.58 -41.44
C LEU A 282 -7.77 23.89 -41.73
N LYS A 283 -8.99 23.81 -42.28
CA LYS A 283 -9.84 24.99 -42.53
C LYS A 283 -10.46 25.51 -41.24
N VAL A 284 -9.65 26.13 -40.38
CA VAL A 284 -10.06 26.63 -39.06
C VAL A 284 -10.12 28.15 -39.02
N THR A 285 -11.13 28.70 -38.33
CA THR A 285 -11.26 30.14 -38.07
C THR A 285 -11.39 30.41 -36.58
N LEU A 286 -10.59 31.32 -36.04
CA LEU A 286 -10.72 31.81 -34.67
C LEU A 286 -11.61 33.07 -34.62
N ARG A 287 -12.53 33.08 -33.65
CA ARG A 287 -13.27 34.26 -33.21
C ARG A 287 -13.02 34.46 -31.72
N SER A 288 -12.49 35.61 -31.34
CA SER A 288 -12.27 35.95 -29.94
C SER A 288 -13.02 37.23 -29.59
N GLU A 289 -13.78 37.19 -28.50
CA GLU A 289 -14.55 38.31 -27.98
C GLU A 289 -14.28 38.48 -26.48
N GLY A 290 -14.05 39.72 -26.04
CA GLY A 290 -13.72 40.04 -24.64
C GLY A 290 -12.22 40.11 -24.35
N SER A 291 -11.86 40.56 -23.13
CA SER A 291 -10.46 40.57 -22.66
C SER A 291 -10.12 39.25 -21.96
N SER A 292 -8.91 38.74 -22.17
CA SER A 292 -8.36 37.57 -21.47
C SER A 292 -7.81 37.89 -20.07
N ASP A 293 -7.74 39.17 -19.67
CA ASP A 293 -7.25 39.59 -18.34
C ASP A 293 -7.89 38.89 -17.13
N PRO A 294 -9.21 38.59 -17.10
CA PRO A 294 -9.83 37.91 -15.96
C PRO A 294 -9.61 36.39 -15.95
N VAL A 295 -8.91 35.81 -16.95
CA VAL A 295 -8.69 34.37 -17.05
C VAL A 295 -7.48 33.96 -16.22
N SER A 296 -7.69 33.09 -15.23
CA SER A 296 -6.60 32.53 -14.43
C SER A 296 -5.68 31.63 -15.28
N ALA A 297 -4.43 31.43 -14.87
CA ALA A 297 -3.50 30.53 -15.56
C ALA A 297 -4.05 29.10 -15.69
N ALA A 298 -4.69 28.57 -14.63
CA ALA A 298 -5.30 27.25 -14.64
C ALA A 298 -6.47 27.15 -15.63
N THR A 299 -7.33 28.18 -15.67
CA THR A 299 -8.43 28.27 -16.65
C THR A 299 -7.90 28.38 -18.08
N GLY A 300 -6.88 29.21 -18.30
CA GLY A 300 -6.25 29.39 -19.59
C GLY A 300 -5.64 28.10 -20.13
N LEU A 301 -4.90 27.37 -19.29
CA LEU A 301 -4.32 26.07 -19.63
C LEU A 301 -5.41 25.03 -19.93
N ALA A 302 -6.50 24.99 -19.16
CA ALA A 302 -7.61 24.07 -19.41
C ALA A 302 -8.28 24.35 -20.77
N LEU A 303 -8.59 25.61 -21.07
CA LEU A 303 -9.17 26.01 -22.36
C LEU A 303 -8.23 25.72 -23.53
N TYR A 304 -6.94 26.03 -23.38
CA TYR A 304 -5.91 25.70 -24.38
C TYR A 304 -5.89 24.21 -24.69
N ARG A 305 -5.88 23.35 -23.66
CA ARG A 305 -5.85 21.89 -23.84
C ARG A 305 -7.14 21.33 -24.43
N ILE A 306 -8.31 21.92 -24.11
CA ILE A 306 -9.59 21.54 -24.73
C ILE A 306 -9.57 21.89 -26.22
N ALA A 307 -9.05 23.07 -26.58
CA ALA A 307 -8.90 23.46 -27.97
C ALA A 307 -7.93 22.54 -28.72
N GLN A 308 -6.77 22.24 -28.13
CA GLN A 308 -5.78 21.33 -28.71
C GLN A 308 -6.36 19.94 -28.98
N GLU A 309 -7.01 19.33 -27.99
CA GLU A 309 -7.62 18.01 -28.12
C GLU A 309 -8.76 18.02 -29.16
N SER A 310 -9.56 19.08 -29.19
CA SER A 310 -10.67 19.21 -30.15
C SER A 310 -10.17 19.36 -31.58
N LEU A 311 -9.16 20.19 -31.82
CA LEU A 311 -8.56 20.38 -33.14
C LEU A 311 -7.82 19.13 -33.62
N ALA A 312 -7.12 18.43 -32.72
CA ALA A 312 -6.53 17.13 -33.02
C ALA A 312 -7.59 16.09 -33.44
N ASN A 313 -8.74 16.06 -32.75
CA ASN A 313 -9.85 15.18 -33.10
C ASN A 313 -10.45 15.53 -34.47
N ILE A 314 -10.61 16.82 -34.79
CA ILE A 314 -11.09 17.26 -36.10
C ILE A 314 -10.10 16.87 -37.20
N ALA A 315 -8.79 17.15 -37.01
CA ALA A 315 -7.76 16.79 -37.97
C ALA A 315 -7.69 15.27 -38.23
N LYS A 316 -7.94 14.45 -37.20
CA LYS A 316 -7.92 12.99 -37.30
C LYS A 316 -9.18 12.42 -37.96
N HIS A 317 -10.36 12.94 -37.62
CA HIS A 317 -11.63 12.31 -37.96
C HIS A 317 -12.38 13.00 -39.10
N ALA A 318 -12.07 14.27 -39.37
CA ALA A 318 -12.73 15.08 -40.39
C ALA A 318 -11.77 16.16 -40.96
N PRO A 319 -10.62 15.78 -41.55
CA PRO A 319 -9.59 16.72 -41.99
C PRO A 319 -10.09 17.76 -43.02
N GLU A 320 -11.07 17.37 -43.85
CA GLU A 320 -11.64 18.26 -44.90
C GLU A 320 -12.73 19.21 -44.39
N SER A 321 -13.13 19.08 -43.12
CA SER A 321 -14.21 19.89 -42.54
C SER A 321 -13.74 21.30 -42.20
N LYS A 322 -14.67 22.25 -42.29
CA LYS A 322 -14.46 23.61 -41.77
C LYS A 322 -14.67 23.61 -40.27
N ALA A 323 -13.73 24.18 -39.53
CA ALA A 323 -13.81 24.31 -38.08
C ALA A 323 -13.91 25.79 -37.69
N THR A 324 -14.76 26.10 -36.71
CA THR A 324 -14.82 27.42 -36.09
C THR A 324 -14.53 27.28 -34.60
N VAL A 325 -13.51 27.99 -34.13
CA VAL A 325 -13.19 28.13 -32.72
C VAL A 325 -13.66 29.51 -32.26
N ALA A 326 -14.55 29.56 -31.29
CA ALA A 326 -15.05 30.79 -30.69
C ALA A 326 -14.70 30.82 -29.21
N LEU A 327 -13.96 31.84 -28.78
CA LEU A 327 -13.66 32.12 -27.38
C LEU A 327 -14.34 33.43 -26.98
N THR A 328 -15.32 33.36 -26.10
CA THR A 328 -15.99 34.54 -25.54
C THR A 328 -15.68 34.64 -24.05
N VAL A 329 -15.04 35.73 -23.65
CA VAL A 329 -14.70 36.00 -22.25
C VAL A 329 -15.59 37.14 -21.73
N SER A 330 -16.41 36.82 -20.73
CA SER A 330 -17.20 37.80 -19.99
C SER A 330 -16.59 38.02 -18.59
N PRO A 331 -17.01 39.04 -17.84
CA PRO A 331 -16.55 39.22 -16.45
C PRO A 331 -16.87 38.05 -15.51
N ALA A 332 -17.81 37.18 -15.88
CA ALA A 332 -18.30 36.09 -15.03
C ALA A 332 -17.87 34.70 -15.52
N THR A 333 -17.66 34.51 -16.83
CA THR A 333 -17.44 33.20 -17.45
C THR A 333 -16.54 33.30 -18.68
N ALA A 334 -15.76 32.25 -18.93
CA ALA A 334 -15.07 32.00 -20.19
C ALA A 334 -15.79 30.86 -20.92
N LEU A 335 -16.24 31.13 -22.15
CA LEU A 335 -16.93 30.17 -23.00
C LEU A 335 -16.07 29.87 -24.22
N LEU A 336 -15.68 28.60 -24.38
CA LEU A 336 -15.00 28.09 -25.57
C LEU A 336 -15.95 27.18 -26.33
N SER A 337 -16.16 27.46 -27.61
CA SER A 337 -17.01 26.69 -28.51
C SER A 337 -16.22 26.32 -29.76
N ILE A 338 -16.17 25.03 -30.08
CA ILE A 338 -15.46 24.50 -31.24
C ILE A 338 -16.45 23.68 -32.04
N VAL A 339 -16.72 24.10 -33.26
CA VAL A 339 -17.69 23.48 -34.16
C VAL A 339 -16.99 23.04 -35.42
N ASN A 340 -17.13 21.78 -35.82
CA ASN A 340 -16.72 21.32 -37.14
C ASN A 340 -17.95 21.05 -38.01
N GLU A 341 -17.86 21.43 -39.29
CA GLU A 341 -18.95 21.26 -40.25
C GLU A 341 -18.87 19.87 -40.91
N MET A 342 -19.82 18.99 -40.61
CA MET A 342 -19.86 17.64 -41.19
C MET A 342 -21.28 17.08 -41.31
N PRO A 343 -21.54 16.14 -42.25
CA PRO A 343 -22.87 15.55 -42.42
C PRO A 343 -23.35 14.86 -41.12
N VAL A 344 -24.56 15.18 -40.67
CA VAL A 344 -25.14 14.71 -39.39
C VAL A 344 -25.14 13.17 -39.24
N ALA A 345 -25.22 12.42 -40.35
CA ALA A 345 -25.15 10.97 -40.36
C ALA A 345 -23.78 10.39 -39.93
N VAL A 346 -22.69 11.16 -40.08
CA VAL A 346 -21.33 10.77 -39.66
C VAL A 346 -21.07 11.16 -38.20
N ALA A 347 -21.68 12.26 -37.73
CA ALA A 347 -21.52 12.74 -36.36
C ALA A 347 -22.17 11.83 -35.31
N SER A 348 -23.27 11.14 -35.64
CA SER A 348 -23.96 10.21 -34.72
C SER A 348 -23.22 8.89 -34.49
N ALA A 349 -22.23 8.57 -35.32
CA ALA A 349 -21.43 7.33 -35.23
C ALA A 349 -20.17 7.46 -34.34
N SER A 350 -19.76 8.69 -33.99
CA SER A 350 -18.59 8.94 -33.14
C SER A 350 -18.95 8.79 -31.66
N ARG A 351 -18.89 7.56 -31.15
CA ARG A 351 -19.06 7.26 -29.72
C ARG A 351 -17.76 7.47 -28.93
N ASP A 352 -17.91 8.12 -27.76
CA ASP A 352 -17.05 8.10 -26.57
C ASP A 352 -15.58 7.71 -26.78
N GLY A 353 -14.80 8.65 -27.31
CA GLY A 353 -13.34 8.59 -27.25
C GLY A 353 -12.82 8.97 -25.86
N ARG A 354 -11.70 8.36 -25.42
CA ARG A 354 -11.03 8.63 -24.13
C ARG A 354 -10.72 10.13 -23.90
N GLY A 355 -10.54 10.91 -24.97
CA GLY A 355 -10.30 12.35 -24.91
C GLY A 355 -11.44 13.17 -24.30
N LEU A 356 -12.70 12.77 -24.50
CA LEU A 356 -13.88 13.48 -23.95
C LEU A 356 -13.97 13.37 -22.43
N ALA A 357 -13.59 12.22 -21.85
CA ALA A 357 -13.56 12.03 -20.40
C ALA A 357 -12.50 12.94 -19.73
N GLY A 358 -11.31 13.03 -20.34
CA GLY A 358 -10.23 13.90 -19.84
C GLY A 358 -10.52 15.40 -19.99
N MET A 359 -11.29 15.81 -21.01
CA MET A 359 -11.77 17.19 -21.12
C MET A 359 -12.84 17.51 -20.06
N ARG A 360 -13.78 16.58 -19.81
CA ARG A 360 -14.83 16.74 -18.79
C ARG A 360 -14.27 16.88 -17.38
N GLN A 361 -13.36 15.99 -16.99
CA GLN A 361 -12.73 16.05 -15.66
C GLN A 361 -12.01 17.38 -15.43
N ARG A 362 -11.30 17.91 -16.44
CA ARG A 362 -10.58 19.19 -16.32
C ARG A 362 -11.52 20.39 -16.15
N VAL A 363 -12.66 20.39 -16.84
CA VAL A 363 -13.66 21.45 -16.74
C VAL A 363 -14.41 21.39 -15.40
N GLU A 364 -14.77 20.19 -14.94
CA GLU A 364 -15.43 19.98 -13.65
C GLU A 364 -14.56 20.41 -12.47
N LEU A 365 -13.24 20.16 -12.51
CA LEU A 365 -12.29 20.61 -11.49
C LEU A 365 -12.25 22.14 -11.33
N LEU A 366 -12.60 22.88 -12.38
CA LEU A 366 -12.67 24.34 -12.39
C LEU A 366 -14.09 24.85 -12.14
N GLY A 367 -15.02 23.98 -11.74
CA GLY A 367 -16.43 24.34 -11.49
C GLY A 367 -17.21 24.69 -12.76
N GLY A 368 -16.69 24.34 -13.93
CA GLY A 368 -17.33 24.58 -15.23
C GLY A 368 -18.17 23.41 -15.71
N THR A 369 -18.74 23.56 -16.91
CA THR A 369 -19.50 22.53 -17.62
C THR A 369 -18.97 22.35 -19.03
N ILE A 370 -18.97 21.11 -19.53
CA ILE A 370 -18.64 20.81 -20.92
C ILE A 370 -19.72 19.95 -21.55
N ASP A 371 -20.12 20.33 -22.76
CA ASP A 371 -21.02 19.56 -23.61
C ASP A 371 -20.32 19.26 -24.93
N ALA A 372 -20.45 18.02 -25.40
CA ALA A 372 -19.82 17.57 -26.62
C ALA A 372 -20.74 16.59 -27.34
N GLY A 373 -21.11 16.92 -28.58
CA GLY A 373 -22.07 16.12 -29.32
C GLY A 373 -22.41 16.65 -30.71
N PRO A 374 -23.26 15.92 -31.44
CA PRO A 374 -23.74 16.36 -32.75
C PRO A 374 -24.64 17.59 -32.60
N CYS A 375 -24.43 18.59 -33.46
CA CYS A 375 -25.24 19.79 -33.60
C CYS A 375 -25.77 19.91 -35.04
N PRO A 376 -26.74 20.80 -35.33
CA PRO A 376 -27.30 20.94 -36.68
C PRO A 376 -26.26 21.25 -37.77
N GLN A 377 -25.09 21.77 -37.39
CA GLN A 377 -23.99 22.16 -38.28
C GLN A 377 -22.90 21.09 -38.38
N GLY A 378 -22.89 20.07 -37.50
CA GLY A 378 -21.88 19.02 -37.48
C GLY A 378 -21.60 18.50 -36.06
N TRP A 379 -20.36 18.57 -35.57
CA TRP A 379 -20.01 18.23 -34.19
C TRP A 379 -19.55 19.47 -33.41
N SER A 380 -20.02 19.61 -32.17
CA SER A 380 -19.71 20.74 -31.30
C SER A 380 -19.09 20.28 -29.99
N VAL A 381 -18.05 20.97 -29.54
CA VAL A 381 -17.51 20.91 -28.17
C VAL A 381 -17.64 22.30 -27.56
N ARG A 382 -18.40 22.41 -26.47
CA ARG A 382 -18.65 23.67 -25.77
C ARG A 382 -18.25 23.51 -24.30
N ALA A 383 -17.29 24.31 -23.85
CA ALA A 383 -16.85 24.37 -22.46
C ALA A 383 -17.11 25.76 -21.89
N GLU A 384 -17.75 25.82 -20.73
CA GLU A 384 -18.04 27.04 -19.99
C GLU A 384 -17.40 26.96 -18.60
N ILE A 385 -16.52 27.90 -18.27
CA ILE A 385 -15.80 27.92 -16.99
C ILE A 385 -16.10 29.24 -16.26
N PRO A 386 -16.58 29.22 -15.01
CA PRO A 386 -16.77 30.45 -14.23
C PRO A 386 -15.44 31.12 -13.91
N LEU A 387 -15.36 32.43 -14.12
CA LEU A 387 -14.20 33.27 -13.80
C LEU A 387 -14.35 33.99 -12.45
N THR A 388 -15.56 34.00 -11.89
CA THR A 388 -15.79 34.44 -10.52
C THR A 388 -15.73 33.24 -9.60
N ASP A 389 -14.87 33.33 -8.58
CA ASP A 389 -14.76 32.33 -7.53
C ASP A 389 -16.17 32.04 -6.93
N PRO A 390 -16.64 30.78 -6.91
CA PRO A 390 -17.90 30.41 -6.27
C PRO A 390 -17.97 30.85 -4.79
N GLY A 391 -16.83 31.15 -4.16
CA GLY A 391 -16.74 31.70 -2.80
C GLY A 391 -17.15 33.19 -2.64
N SER A 392 -17.30 33.97 -3.71
CA SER A 392 -17.57 35.41 -3.61
C SER A 392 -19.04 35.79 -3.39
N ARG A 393 -20.00 34.88 -3.62
CA ARG A 393 -21.43 35.13 -3.36
C ARG A 393 -21.83 35.04 -1.88
N LEU A 394 -20.98 34.49 -1.01
CA LEU A 394 -21.27 34.34 0.43
C LEU A 394 -20.73 35.49 1.31
N ARG A 395 -20.16 36.56 0.72
CA ARG A 395 -19.66 37.73 1.47
C ARG A 395 -20.42 39.03 1.21
N ARG A 396 -21.76 38.97 1.17
CA ARG A 396 -22.59 40.16 1.46
C ARG A 396 -23.21 39.99 2.84
N CYS A 397 -22.49 40.46 3.87
CA CYS A 397 -23.12 40.80 5.15
C CYS A 397 -24.06 41.99 4.92
N PRO A 398 -25.32 41.93 5.38
CA PRO A 398 -26.15 43.13 5.46
C PRO A 398 -25.63 44.01 6.60
N LEU A 399 -25.47 45.31 6.32
CA LEU A 399 -25.47 46.35 7.35
C LEU A 399 -26.91 46.69 7.71
#